data_AF-A0A966YZU4-F1
#
_entry.id   AF-A0A966YZU4-F1
#
_cell.length_a   1.000
_cell.length_b   1.000
_cell.length_c   1.000
_cell.angle_alpha   90.00
_cell.angle_beta   90.00
_cell.angle_gamma   90.00
#
_symmetry.space_group_name_H-M   'P 1'
#
loop_
_entity.id
_entity.type
_entity.pdbx_description
1 polymer ?
#
loop_
_entity_poly.entity_id
_entity_poly.type
_entity_poly.pdbx_seq_one_letter_code
_entity_poly.pdbx_strand_id
1 'polypeptide(L)'
;MVIVTRLVCFLALASFAVAQSPTPEADAFFAAAKWTEAEAAYRNAIASNSADGRSWFRLAGSLHWQYRHAESRDALGKAASNGFQVPFAQMLIGREFAEEHVLEHAQEYMEKAATARFAQGTILDTDAAFAPLRTEPWFVAIRSRVELNSKPCIAMPIFRQFDFWLGQWDVESAGAKIAHSSIQSLADGCIILENWMPLAAPPGKSWNVLNQTTGKWEQTWMSAGKLAKLEGEIKDGAMRFTSMPGSAPPGTRTRMSFTPNSDGTIRQLWESSADEGKTWTPLFDGIYRRSK
;
A
#
# COMPACT_ATOMS: atom_id res chain seq x y z
N MET A 1 -33.65 -22.81 -0.72
CA MET A 1 -32.72 -22.57 0.40
C MET A 1 -31.42 -21.99 -0.15
N VAL A 2 -31.45 -20.73 -0.61
CA VAL A 2 -30.28 -19.99 -1.13
C VAL A 2 -30.49 -18.52 -0.78
N ILE A 3 -30.21 -18.13 0.48
CA ILE A 3 -30.29 -16.73 0.95
C ILE A 3 -28.95 -16.28 1.59
N VAL A 4 -27.92 -17.14 1.64
CA VAL A 4 -26.75 -16.88 2.48
C VAL A 4 -25.63 -16.07 1.80
N THR A 5 -25.71 -15.75 0.51
CA THR A 5 -24.56 -15.12 -0.21
C THR A 5 -24.71 -13.62 -0.53
N ARG A 6 -25.59 -12.87 0.15
CA ARG A 6 -25.76 -11.41 -0.11
C ARG A 6 -25.27 -10.47 1.01
N LEU A 7 -24.76 -10.99 2.14
CA LEU A 7 -24.55 -10.16 3.34
C LEU A 7 -23.13 -9.61 3.57
N VAL A 8 -22.14 -9.89 2.72
CA VAL A 8 -20.73 -9.74 3.14
C VAL A 8 -20.12 -8.34 2.88
N CYS A 9 -20.69 -7.50 2.02
CA CYS A 9 -19.97 -6.27 1.62
C CYS A 9 -20.05 -5.06 2.56
N PHE A 10 -20.88 -5.05 3.62
CA PHE A 10 -21.03 -3.87 4.51
C PHE A 10 -20.65 -4.08 5.99
N LEU A 11 -20.20 -5.28 6.38
CA LEU A 11 -20.09 -5.70 7.78
C LEU A 11 -18.68 -6.01 8.30
N ALA A 12 -17.60 -5.68 7.58
CA ALA A 12 -16.25 -5.97 8.06
C ALA A 12 -15.83 -5.04 9.21
N LEU A 13 -15.88 -5.58 10.42
CA LEU A 13 -15.48 -5.01 11.71
C LEU A 13 -13.98 -4.70 11.78
N ALA A 14 -13.62 -3.53 12.31
CA ALA A 14 -12.31 -3.23 12.86
C ALA A 14 -12.46 -2.94 14.36
N SER A 15 -11.93 -3.82 15.21
CA SER A 15 -11.84 -3.61 16.66
C SER A 15 -10.65 -2.72 16.98
N PHE A 16 -10.90 -1.42 17.10
CA PHE A 16 -10.11 -0.47 17.87
C PHE A 16 -11.03 0.11 18.94
N ALA A 17 -10.49 0.50 20.10
CA ALA A 17 -11.25 1.03 21.24
C ALA A 17 -12.41 1.93 20.77
N VAL A 18 -13.63 1.43 20.91
CA VAL A 18 -14.82 2.01 20.29
C VAL A 18 -15.15 3.27 21.07
N ALA A 19 -14.74 4.42 20.55
CA ALA A 19 -15.49 5.64 20.81
C ALA A 19 -16.96 5.30 20.52
N GLN A 20 -17.84 5.43 21.52
CA GLN A 20 -19.27 5.16 21.35
C GLN A 20 -19.74 5.83 20.06
N SER A 21 -20.45 5.08 19.22
CA SER A 21 -21.00 5.63 17.99
C SER A 21 -21.78 6.91 18.30
N PRO A 22 -21.64 7.98 17.51
CA PRO A 22 -22.44 9.19 17.70
C PRO A 22 -23.94 8.94 17.48
N THR A 23 -24.31 7.82 16.88
CA THR A 23 -25.70 7.44 16.56
C THR A 23 -26.00 5.97 16.93
N PRO A 24 -25.89 5.60 18.22
CA PRO A 24 -25.91 4.20 18.64
C PRO A 24 -27.27 3.53 18.39
N GLU A 25 -28.37 4.28 18.51
CA GLU A 25 -29.72 3.79 18.22
C GLU A 25 -29.92 3.54 16.72
N ALA A 26 -29.49 4.48 15.86
CA ALA A 26 -29.57 4.31 14.41
C ALA A 26 -28.75 3.10 13.93
N ASP A 27 -27.56 2.92 14.51
CA ASP A 27 -26.71 1.76 14.25
C ASP A 27 -27.34 0.45 14.70
N ALA A 28 -28.09 0.45 15.81
CA ALA A 28 -28.82 -0.74 16.26
C ALA A 28 -29.94 -1.11 15.28
N PHE A 29 -30.70 -0.14 14.76
CA PHE A 29 -31.68 -0.41 13.70
C PHE A 29 -31.02 -0.93 12.42
N PHE A 30 -29.90 -0.32 12.01
CA PHE A 30 -29.15 -0.76 10.84
C PHE A 30 -28.63 -2.19 10.99
N ALA A 31 -28.04 -2.53 12.13
CA ALA A 31 -27.54 -3.87 12.43
C ALA A 31 -28.66 -4.91 12.48
N ALA A 32 -29.87 -4.50 12.87
CA ALA A 32 -31.07 -5.35 12.90
C ALA A 32 -31.82 -5.42 11.56
N ALA A 33 -31.27 -4.84 10.47
CA ALA A 33 -31.91 -4.74 9.16
C ALA A 33 -33.29 -4.05 9.17
N LYS A 34 -33.52 -3.17 10.16
CA LYS A 34 -34.72 -2.33 10.29
C LYS A 34 -34.53 -1.06 9.48
N TRP A 35 -34.59 -1.17 8.17
CA TRP A 35 -34.13 -0.12 7.25
C TRP A 35 -34.91 1.18 7.36
N THR A 36 -36.23 1.10 7.56
CA THR A 36 -37.10 2.28 7.71
C THR A 36 -36.77 3.04 9.01
N GLU A 37 -36.62 2.33 10.12
CA GLU A 37 -36.25 2.92 11.41
C GLU A 37 -34.81 3.47 11.39
N ALA A 38 -33.89 2.73 10.77
CA ALA A 38 -32.50 3.17 10.58
C ALA A 38 -32.43 4.44 9.74
N GLU A 39 -33.15 4.50 8.63
CA GLU A 39 -33.26 5.70 7.79
C GLU A 39 -33.76 6.90 8.61
N ALA A 40 -34.88 6.76 9.33
CA ALA A 40 -35.44 7.85 10.12
C ALA A 40 -34.43 8.35 11.17
N ALA A 41 -33.77 7.43 11.86
CA ALA A 41 -32.76 7.76 12.86
C ALA A 41 -31.52 8.46 12.26
N TYR A 42 -31.01 7.99 11.11
CA TYR A 42 -29.89 8.65 10.45
C TYR A 42 -30.26 10.02 9.87
N ARG A 43 -31.47 10.20 9.33
CA ARG A 43 -31.94 11.52 8.88
C ARG A 43 -32.01 12.52 10.04
N ASN A 44 -32.48 12.09 11.21
CA ASN A 44 -32.46 12.93 12.43
C ASN A 44 -31.04 13.32 12.85
N ALA A 45 -30.10 12.36 12.81
CA ALA A 45 -28.70 12.64 13.11
C ALA A 45 -28.06 13.64 12.13
N ILE A 46 -28.33 13.48 10.84
CA ILE A 46 -27.88 14.39 9.77
C ILE A 46 -28.47 15.79 9.95
N ALA A 47 -29.74 15.90 10.38
CA ALA A 47 -30.36 17.20 10.65
C ALA A 47 -29.66 17.96 11.79
N SER A 48 -29.12 17.23 12.77
CA SER A 48 -28.32 17.81 13.85
C SER A 48 -26.87 18.11 13.45
N ASN A 49 -26.32 17.34 12.51
CA ASN A 49 -24.98 17.56 11.98
C ASN A 49 -24.86 17.10 10.52
N SER A 50 -25.05 18.02 9.58
CA SER A 50 -25.02 17.71 8.14
C SER A 50 -23.62 17.37 7.61
N ALA A 51 -22.57 17.69 8.37
CA ALA A 51 -21.19 17.35 8.06
C ALA A 51 -20.82 15.89 8.47
N ASP A 52 -21.72 15.18 9.15
CA ASP A 52 -21.49 13.78 9.51
C ASP A 52 -21.58 12.85 8.29
N GLY A 53 -20.46 12.68 7.60
CA GLY A 53 -20.35 11.78 6.46
C GLY A 53 -20.64 10.31 6.78
N ARG A 54 -20.46 9.87 8.04
CA ARG A 54 -20.78 8.48 8.44
C ARG A 54 -22.28 8.25 8.42
N SER A 55 -23.07 9.16 8.98
CA SER A 55 -24.53 9.04 8.97
C SER A 55 -25.09 9.11 7.55
N TRP A 56 -24.52 9.95 6.67
CA TRP A 56 -24.86 9.92 5.23
C TRP A 56 -24.56 8.57 4.58
N PHE A 57 -23.39 7.98 4.85
CA PHE A 57 -23.00 6.68 4.29
C PHE A 57 -23.91 5.54 4.80
N ARG A 58 -24.32 5.58 6.06
CA ARG A 58 -25.24 4.60 6.64
C ARG A 58 -26.68 4.78 6.14
N LEU A 59 -27.13 6.02 6.00
CA LEU A 59 -28.42 6.35 5.37
C LEU A 59 -28.49 5.75 3.96
N ALA A 60 -27.42 5.91 3.16
CA ALA A 60 -27.36 5.29 1.84
C ALA A 60 -27.56 3.77 1.89
N GLY A 61 -26.88 3.09 2.81
CA GLY A 61 -27.09 1.65 3.03
C GLY A 61 -28.55 1.30 3.36
N SER A 62 -29.22 2.08 4.21
CA SER A 62 -30.65 1.88 4.51
C SER A 62 -31.55 2.11 3.30
N LEU A 63 -31.22 3.10 2.45
CA LEU A 63 -31.97 3.41 1.23
C LEU A 63 -31.76 2.35 0.14
N HIS A 64 -30.54 1.86 -0.02
CA HIS A 64 -30.18 0.77 -0.93
C HIS A 64 -31.03 -0.48 -0.67
N TRP A 65 -31.12 -0.92 0.59
CA TRP A 65 -31.92 -2.10 0.95
C TRP A 65 -33.44 -1.90 0.86
N GLN A 66 -33.88 -0.66 0.67
CA GLN A 66 -35.26 -0.31 0.34
C GLN A 66 -35.47 -0.10 -1.18
N TYR A 67 -34.47 -0.44 -2.03
CA TYR A 67 -34.48 -0.23 -3.49
C TYR A 67 -34.63 1.23 -3.92
N ARG A 68 -34.26 2.18 -3.04
CA ARG A 68 -34.28 3.63 -3.30
C ARG A 68 -32.91 4.10 -3.77
N HIS A 69 -32.45 3.55 -4.89
CA HIS A 69 -31.08 3.73 -5.39
C HIS A 69 -30.72 5.19 -5.69
N ALA A 70 -31.62 5.98 -6.30
CA ALA A 70 -31.33 7.39 -6.55
C ALA A 70 -30.98 8.18 -5.26
N GLU A 71 -31.78 8.00 -4.21
CA GLU A 71 -31.52 8.64 -2.91
C GLU A 71 -30.30 8.04 -2.18
N SER A 72 -30.06 6.74 -2.37
CA SER A 72 -28.83 6.08 -1.90
C SER A 72 -27.60 6.73 -2.50
N ARG A 73 -27.56 6.91 -3.84
CA ARG A 73 -26.47 7.59 -4.55
C ARG A 73 -26.26 9.03 -4.06
N ASP A 74 -27.34 9.78 -3.85
CA ASP A 74 -27.26 11.16 -3.32
C ASP A 74 -26.62 11.17 -1.92
N ALA A 75 -27.04 10.25 -1.04
CA ALA A 75 -26.48 10.11 0.30
C ALA A 75 -25.00 9.67 0.27
N LEU A 76 -24.61 8.75 -0.63
CA LEU A 76 -23.20 8.38 -0.86
C LEU A 76 -22.39 9.57 -1.37
N GLY A 77 -22.96 10.37 -2.27
CA GLY A 77 -22.35 11.62 -2.75
C GLY A 77 -22.08 12.58 -1.60
N LYS A 78 -23.05 12.79 -0.71
CA LYS A 78 -22.87 13.61 0.50
C LYS A 78 -21.81 13.05 1.44
N ALA A 79 -21.79 11.73 1.66
CA ALA A 79 -20.74 11.08 2.47
C ALA A 79 -19.34 11.35 1.89
N ALA A 80 -19.19 11.18 0.57
CA ALA A 80 -17.94 11.44 -0.13
C ALA A 80 -17.53 12.91 -0.07
N SER A 81 -18.46 13.85 -0.26
CA SER A 81 -18.21 15.30 -0.13
C SER A 81 -17.79 15.70 1.28
N ASN A 82 -18.28 14.99 2.31
CA ASN A 82 -17.85 15.16 3.70
C ASN A 82 -16.56 14.39 4.02
N GLY A 83 -15.86 13.83 3.02
CA GLY A 83 -14.59 13.13 3.18
C GLY A 83 -14.70 11.72 3.80
N PHE A 84 -15.91 11.20 4.01
CA PHE A 84 -16.10 9.91 4.66
C PHE A 84 -16.12 8.78 3.63
N GLN A 85 -15.17 7.84 3.75
CA GLN A 85 -15.12 6.62 2.93
C GLN A 85 -15.21 6.89 1.42
N VAL A 86 -14.61 7.99 0.95
CA VAL A 86 -14.73 8.49 -0.44
C VAL A 86 -14.58 7.37 -1.50
N PRO A 87 -13.56 6.49 -1.45
CA PRO A 87 -13.38 5.48 -2.50
C PRO A 87 -14.51 4.45 -2.50
N PHE A 88 -15.02 4.08 -1.32
CA PHE A 88 -16.15 3.17 -1.18
C PHE A 88 -17.46 3.80 -1.62
N ALA A 89 -17.71 5.05 -1.24
CA ALA A 89 -18.90 5.77 -1.64
C ALA A 89 -19.00 5.85 -3.17
N GLN A 90 -17.90 6.22 -3.85
CA GLN A 90 -17.83 6.24 -5.31
C GLN A 90 -18.05 4.84 -5.92
N MET A 91 -17.43 3.79 -5.35
CA MET A 91 -17.59 2.42 -5.86
C MET A 91 -19.04 1.93 -5.73
N LEU A 92 -19.71 2.25 -4.62
CA LEU A 92 -21.10 1.86 -4.37
C LEU A 92 -22.08 2.60 -5.31
N ILE A 93 -21.82 3.89 -5.60
CA ILE A 93 -22.61 4.61 -6.61
C ILE A 93 -22.46 3.93 -7.98
N GLY A 94 -21.22 3.62 -8.38
CA GLY A 94 -20.94 2.92 -9.64
C GLY A 94 -21.61 1.53 -9.69
N ARG A 95 -21.62 0.80 -8.56
CA ARG A 95 -22.33 -0.48 -8.41
C ARG A 95 -23.84 -0.33 -8.64
N GLU A 96 -24.48 0.67 -8.04
CA GLU A 96 -25.92 0.89 -8.22
C GLU A 96 -26.28 1.28 -9.66
N PHE A 97 -25.44 2.08 -10.33
CA PHE A 97 -25.63 2.35 -11.77
C PHE A 97 -25.40 1.11 -12.64
N ALA A 98 -24.43 0.25 -12.28
CA ALA A 98 -24.20 -1.02 -12.95
C ALA A 98 -25.41 -1.95 -12.83
N GLU A 99 -26.02 -2.01 -11.64
CA GLU A 99 -27.25 -2.77 -11.38
C GLU A 99 -28.45 -2.25 -12.20
N GLU A 100 -28.53 -0.94 -12.43
CA GLU A 100 -29.53 -0.29 -13.28
C GLU A 100 -29.18 -0.29 -14.78
N HIS A 101 -28.06 -0.90 -15.18
CA HIS A 101 -27.55 -0.91 -16.55
C HIS A 101 -27.24 0.48 -17.15
N VAL A 102 -26.97 1.49 -16.31
CA VAL A 102 -26.56 2.84 -16.71
C VAL A 102 -25.03 2.90 -16.80
N LEU A 103 -24.47 2.30 -17.86
CA LEU A 103 -23.04 1.96 -17.93
C LEU A 103 -22.09 3.17 -17.94
N GLU A 104 -22.49 4.29 -18.56
CA GLU A 104 -21.67 5.51 -18.61
C GLU A 104 -21.38 6.03 -17.18
N HIS A 105 -22.42 6.14 -16.36
CA HIS A 105 -22.29 6.58 -14.97
C HIS A 105 -21.62 5.51 -14.09
N ALA A 106 -21.86 4.22 -14.36
CA ALA A 106 -21.16 3.14 -13.67
C ALA A 106 -19.63 3.27 -13.86
N GLN A 107 -19.18 3.44 -15.11
CA GLN A 107 -17.78 3.64 -15.44
C GLN A 107 -17.23 4.89 -14.74
N GLU A 108 -17.89 6.04 -14.87
CA GLU A 108 -17.46 7.31 -14.28
C GLU A 108 -17.18 7.18 -12.78
N TYR A 109 -18.13 6.63 -12.02
CA TYR A 109 -18.02 6.52 -10.57
C TYR A 109 -17.02 5.44 -10.13
N MET A 110 -16.90 4.35 -10.88
CA MET A 110 -15.85 3.35 -10.62
C MET A 110 -14.44 3.88 -10.91
N GLU A 111 -14.26 4.72 -11.93
CA GLU A 111 -13.00 5.41 -12.20
C GLU A 111 -12.64 6.40 -11.09
N LYS A 112 -13.63 7.17 -10.59
CA LYS A 112 -13.47 8.03 -9.41
C LYS A 112 -13.03 7.21 -8.19
N ALA A 113 -13.66 6.06 -7.95
CA ALA A 113 -13.28 5.16 -6.84
C ALA A 113 -11.83 4.67 -6.97
N ALA A 114 -11.44 4.19 -8.15
CA ALA A 114 -10.10 3.68 -8.39
C ALA A 114 -9.03 4.77 -8.27
N THR A 115 -9.33 5.98 -8.75
CA THR A 115 -8.48 7.18 -8.59
C THR A 115 -8.33 7.58 -7.13
N ALA A 116 -9.41 7.46 -6.36
CA ALA A 116 -9.41 7.67 -4.91
C ALA A 116 -8.75 6.51 -4.13
N ARG A 117 -8.00 5.61 -4.79
CA ARG A 117 -7.27 4.50 -4.17
C ARG A 117 -8.16 3.38 -3.61
N PHE A 118 -9.34 3.16 -4.20
CA PHE A 118 -10.14 1.97 -3.89
C PHE A 118 -9.32 0.69 -4.13
N ALA A 119 -9.35 -0.24 -3.16
CA ALA A 119 -8.42 -1.38 -3.10
C ALA A 119 -9.09 -2.74 -2.83
N GLN A 120 -10.43 -2.82 -2.77
CA GLN A 120 -11.11 -4.10 -2.61
C GLN A 120 -11.36 -4.78 -3.96
N GLY A 121 -10.34 -5.44 -4.51
CA GLY A 121 -10.46 -6.15 -5.80
C GLY A 121 -11.55 -7.22 -5.82
N THR A 122 -11.69 -7.98 -4.71
CA THR A 122 -12.62 -9.11 -4.62
C THR A 122 -14.06 -8.74 -4.96
N ILE A 123 -14.53 -7.54 -4.59
CA ILE A 123 -15.93 -7.14 -4.88
C ILE A 123 -16.19 -7.06 -6.39
N LEU A 124 -15.18 -6.67 -7.19
CA LEU A 124 -15.28 -6.58 -8.65
C LEU A 124 -15.47 -7.98 -9.27
N ASP A 125 -14.91 -9.00 -8.63
CA ASP A 125 -14.94 -10.38 -9.09
C ASP A 125 -16.16 -11.15 -8.57
N THR A 126 -16.73 -10.76 -7.43
CA THR A 126 -17.79 -11.54 -6.76
C THR A 126 -19.17 -10.89 -6.82
N ASP A 127 -19.27 -9.57 -6.92
CA ASP A 127 -20.57 -8.90 -6.96
C ASP A 127 -21.30 -9.18 -8.29
N ALA A 128 -22.56 -9.56 -8.19
CA ALA A 128 -23.40 -9.89 -9.34
C ALA A 128 -23.67 -8.67 -10.23
N ALA A 129 -23.71 -7.45 -9.66
CA ALA A 129 -23.90 -6.21 -10.42
C ALA A 129 -22.79 -6.00 -11.46
N PHE A 130 -21.59 -6.54 -11.20
CA PHE A 130 -20.45 -6.42 -12.09
C PHE A 130 -20.26 -7.60 -13.03
N ALA A 131 -21.00 -8.70 -12.86
CA ALA A 131 -20.86 -9.90 -13.69
C ALA A 131 -20.88 -9.64 -15.21
N PRO A 132 -21.81 -8.83 -15.78
CA PRO A 132 -21.82 -8.55 -17.21
C PRO A 132 -20.69 -7.61 -17.66
N LEU A 133 -20.01 -6.93 -16.72
CA LEU A 133 -19.02 -5.90 -17.02
C LEU A 133 -17.59 -6.43 -17.01
N ARG A 134 -17.33 -7.63 -16.48
CA ARG A 134 -15.96 -8.15 -16.27
C ARG A 134 -15.14 -8.29 -17.55
N THR A 135 -15.79 -8.39 -18.70
CA THR A 135 -15.14 -8.45 -20.02
C THR A 135 -15.05 -7.08 -20.71
N GLU A 136 -15.67 -6.04 -20.16
CA GLU A 136 -15.64 -4.71 -20.73
C GLU A 136 -14.23 -4.10 -20.60
N PRO A 137 -13.65 -3.50 -21.66
CA PRO A 137 -12.29 -2.95 -21.62
C PRO A 137 -12.08 -1.95 -20.49
N TRP A 138 -13.06 -1.07 -20.25
CA TRP A 138 -12.99 -0.07 -19.18
C TRP A 138 -13.00 -0.71 -17.78
N PHE A 139 -13.78 -1.78 -17.59
CA PHE A 139 -13.84 -2.49 -16.31
C PHE A 139 -12.54 -3.25 -16.04
N VAL A 140 -11.95 -3.88 -17.05
CA VAL A 140 -10.63 -4.53 -16.96
C VAL A 140 -9.54 -3.52 -16.58
N ALA A 141 -9.59 -2.31 -17.13
CA ALA A 141 -8.68 -1.22 -16.77
C ALA A 141 -8.85 -0.78 -15.31
N ILE A 142 -10.10 -0.62 -14.85
CA ILE A 142 -10.40 -0.28 -13.45
C ILE A 142 -9.94 -1.37 -12.49
N ARG A 143 -10.22 -2.65 -12.80
CA ARG A 143 -9.72 -3.78 -12.01
C ARG A 143 -8.20 -3.68 -11.89
N SER A 144 -7.50 -3.54 -13.01
CA SER A 144 -6.03 -3.42 -13.02
C SER A 144 -5.54 -2.29 -12.11
N ARG A 145 -6.23 -1.14 -12.10
CA ARG A 145 -5.93 -0.03 -11.18
C ARG A 145 -6.19 -0.39 -9.71
N VAL A 146 -7.29 -1.07 -9.41
CA VAL A 146 -7.64 -1.51 -8.05
C VAL A 146 -6.62 -2.54 -7.52
N GLU A 147 -6.11 -3.43 -8.37
CA GLU A 147 -5.01 -4.34 -8.01
C GLU A 147 -3.72 -3.58 -7.68
N LEU A 148 -3.38 -2.54 -8.47
CA LEU A 148 -2.26 -1.65 -8.17
C LEU A 148 -2.43 -0.89 -6.83
N ASN A 149 -3.67 -0.61 -6.44
CA ASN A 149 -3.96 0.03 -5.15
C ASN A 149 -3.88 -0.96 -3.98
N SER A 150 -4.26 -2.23 -4.17
CA SER A 150 -4.32 -3.24 -3.12
C SER A 150 -2.97 -3.91 -2.85
N LYS A 151 -2.24 -4.23 -3.91
CA LYS A 151 -0.96 -4.96 -3.85
C LYS A 151 0.10 -4.27 -4.72
N PRO A 152 0.44 -3.01 -4.43
CA PRO A 152 1.36 -2.22 -5.25
C PRO A 152 2.72 -2.91 -5.43
N CYS A 153 3.22 -3.58 -4.39
CA CYS A 153 4.55 -4.20 -4.41
C CYS A 153 4.63 -5.45 -5.29
N ILE A 154 3.50 -6.14 -5.51
CA ILE A 154 3.43 -7.25 -6.47
C ILE A 154 3.25 -6.71 -7.88
N ALA A 155 2.35 -5.73 -8.03
CA ALA A 155 1.88 -5.30 -9.34
C ALA A 155 2.80 -4.28 -10.03
N MET A 156 3.63 -3.54 -9.29
CA MET A 156 4.49 -2.49 -9.86
C MET A 156 5.95 -2.96 -9.99
N PRO A 157 6.52 -2.99 -11.21
CA PRO A 157 7.90 -3.45 -11.46
C PRO A 157 8.99 -2.71 -10.68
N ILE A 158 8.75 -1.45 -10.28
CA ILE A 158 9.70 -0.65 -9.50
C ILE A 158 10.07 -1.31 -8.15
N PHE A 159 9.17 -2.12 -7.56
CA PHE A 159 9.45 -2.86 -6.32
C PHE A 159 10.32 -4.11 -6.52
N ARG A 160 10.63 -4.48 -7.77
CA ARG A 160 11.51 -5.62 -8.11
C ARG A 160 12.91 -5.18 -8.53
N GLN A 161 13.15 -3.88 -8.57
CA GLN A 161 14.40 -3.29 -9.06
C GLN A 161 15.65 -3.75 -8.31
N PHE A 162 15.53 -4.08 -7.03
CA PHE A 162 16.64 -4.53 -6.18
C PHE A 162 16.67 -6.05 -5.97
N ASP A 163 15.84 -6.80 -6.69
CA ASP A 163 15.70 -8.26 -6.50
C ASP A 163 16.96 -9.04 -6.88
N PHE A 164 17.85 -8.46 -7.69
CA PHE A 164 19.12 -9.08 -8.03
C PHE A 164 19.97 -9.40 -6.80
N TRP A 165 19.77 -8.69 -5.68
CA TRP A 165 20.48 -8.91 -4.42
C TRP A 165 19.87 -10.02 -3.55
N LEU A 166 18.66 -10.48 -3.84
CA LEU A 166 17.99 -11.52 -3.05
C LEU A 166 18.78 -12.83 -3.04
N GLY A 167 18.80 -13.51 -1.90
CA GLY A 167 19.33 -14.86 -1.69
C GLY A 167 20.42 -14.95 -0.63
N GLN A 168 21.18 -16.04 -0.64
CA GLN A 168 22.23 -16.34 0.35
C GLN A 168 23.61 -16.05 -0.24
N TRP A 169 24.45 -15.39 0.55
CA TRP A 169 25.76 -14.93 0.10
C TRP A 169 26.86 -15.19 1.12
N ASP A 170 28.02 -15.58 0.60
CA ASP A 170 29.30 -15.45 1.24
C ASP A 170 29.92 -14.13 0.78
N VAL A 171 30.30 -13.28 1.73
CA VAL A 171 30.83 -11.94 1.41
C VAL A 171 32.31 -11.92 1.67
N GLU A 172 33.05 -11.51 0.65
CA GLU A 172 34.51 -11.40 0.68
C GLU A 172 34.95 -9.94 0.57
N SER A 173 36.03 -9.59 1.26
CA SER A 173 36.69 -8.29 1.12
C SER A 173 38.20 -8.52 1.15
N ALA A 174 38.94 -7.79 0.31
CA ALA A 174 40.38 -7.97 0.14
C ALA A 174 40.82 -9.44 -0.06
N GLY A 175 40.00 -10.25 -0.73
CA GLY A 175 40.28 -11.66 -1.03
C GLY A 175 40.02 -12.65 0.10
N ALA A 176 39.48 -12.23 1.24
CA ALA A 176 39.11 -13.09 2.35
C ALA A 176 37.60 -13.07 2.60
N LYS A 177 37.01 -14.22 2.97
CA LYS A 177 35.63 -14.29 3.43
C LYS A 177 35.51 -13.61 4.79
N ILE A 178 34.59 -12.65 4.92
CA ILE A 178 34.40 -11.85 6.13
C ILE A 178 33.00 -11.97 6.74
N ALA A 179 32.01 -12.47 5.98
CA ALA A 179 30.64 -12.59 6.46
C ALA A 179 29.82 -13.61 5.66
N HIS A 180 28.70 -13.99 6.25
CA HIS A 180 27.53 -14.48 5.54
C HIS A 180 26.47 -13.38 5.50
N SER A 181 25.70 -13.29 4.41
CA SER A 181 24.56 -12.38 4.32
C SER A 181 23.36 -13.08 3.69
N SER A 182 22.19 -12.94 4.32
CA SER A 182 20.91 -13.52 3.88
C SER A 182 19.95 -12.40 3.53
N ILE A 183 19.57 -12.30 2.27
CA ILE A 183 18.72 -11.24 1.73
C ILE A 183 17.38 -11.87 1.33
N GLN A 184 16.29 -11.39 1.93
CA GLN A 184 14.95 -11.96 1.81
C GLN A 184 13.95 -10.89 1.36
N SER A 185 12.99 -11.32 0.54
CA SER A 185 11.81 -10.53 0.18
C SER A 185 10.70 -10.81 1.20
N LEU A 186 10.11 -9.77 1.79
CA LEU A 186 9.05 -9.85 2.79
C LEU A 186 7.86 -8.97 2.38
N ALA A 187 6.69 -9.22 2.98
CA ALA A 187 5.46 -8.46 2.75
C ALA A 187 5.14 -8.30 1.25
N ASP A 188 5.06 -9.43 0.54
CA ASP A 188 4.83 -9.49 -0.91
C ASP A 188 5.87 -8.71 -1.75
N GLY A 189 7.05 -8.54 -1.15
CA GLY A 189 8.21 -7.83 -1.67
C GLY A 189 8.17 -6.31 -1.52
N CYS A 190 7.30 -5.78 -0.65
CA CYS A 190 7.43 -4.39 -0.23
C CYS A 190 8.73 -4.11 0.55
N ILE A 191 9.31 -5.15 1.14
CA ILE A 191 10.50 -5.05 2.00
C ILE A 191 11.56 -6.04 1.51
N ILE A 192 12.78 -5.56 1.32
CA ILE A 192 13.97 -6.40 1.20
C ILE A 192 14.76 -6.32 2.51
N LEU A 193 14.82 -7.44 3.22
CA LEU A 193 15.52 -7.59 4.50
C LEU A 193 16.87 -8.25 4.27
N GLU A 194 17.94 -7.63 4.75
CA GLU A 194 19.24 -8.27 4.94
C GLU A 194 19.41 -8.72 6.39
N ASN A 195 19.97 -9.92 6.57
CA ASN A 195 20.57 -10.38 7.80
C ASN A 195 22.08 -10.50 7.59
N TRP A 196 22.82 -9.50 8.05
CA TRP A 196 24.28 -9.41 7.95
C TRP A 196 24.94 -10.13 9.12
N MET A 197 25.75 -11.15 8.83
CA MET A 197 26.39 -12.03 9.81
C MET A 197 27.91 -12.07 9.58
N PRO A 198 28.64 -11.03 10.05
CA PRO A 198 30.09 -10.97 9.92
C PRO A 198 30.77 -11.97 10.86
N LEU A 199 31.94 -12.47 10.45
CA LEU A 199 32.70 -13.48 11.19
C LEU A 199 33.42 -12.92 12.43
N ALA A 200 33.71 -11.62 12.43
CA ALA A 200 34.51 -10.96 13.48
C ALA A 200 33.95 -9.59 13.92
N ALA A 201 32.63 -9.39 13.82
CA ALA A 201 31.95 -8.17 14.27
C ALA A 201 30.52 -8.48 14.77
N PRO A 202 29.84 -7.55 15.46
CA PRO A 202 28.43 -7.70 15.78
C PRO A 202 27.57 -7.81 14.51
N PRO A 203 26.50 -8.62 14.53
CA PRO A 203 25.58 -8.74 13.39
C PRO A 203 24.84 -7.43 13.12
N GLY A 204 24.28 -7.34 11.92
CA GLY A 204 23.48 -6.20 11.49
C GLY A 204 22.26 -6.64 10.67
N LYS A 205 21.38 -5.70 10.39
CA LYS A 205 20.27 -5.88 9.47
C LYS A 205 20.09 -4.62 8.63
N SER A 206 19.72 -4.77 7.37
CA SER A 206 19.21 -3.64 6.57
C SER A 206 17.79 -3.91 6.12
N TRP A 207 16.94 -2.90 6.27
CA TRP A 207 15.58 -2.88 5.74
C TRP A 207 15.58 -1.94 4.55
N ASN A 208 15.12 -2.43 3.41
CA ASN A 208 15.11 -1.71 2.15
C ASN A 208 13.66 -1.64 1.66
N VAL A 209 13.13 -0.44 1.48
CA VAL A 209 11.74 -0.20 1.08
C VAL A 209 11.70 0.85 -0.02
N LEU A 210 10.72 0.78 -0.93
CA LEU A 210 10.47 1.87 -1.86
C LEU A 210 9.48 2.85 -1.23
N ASN A 211 9.90 4.09 -1.00
CA ASN A 211 9.01 5.16 -0.58
C ASN A 211 8.18 5.63 -1.79
N GLN A 212 6.89 5.31 -1.78
CA GLN A 212 5.98 5.63 -2.90
C GLN A 212 5.73 7.13 -3.08
N THR A 213 5.95 7.94 -2.04
CA THR A 213 5.79 9.40 -2.10
C THR A 213 6.95 10.04 -2.83
N THR A 214 8.18 9.61 -2.56
CA THR A 214 9.40 10.17 -3.17
C THR A 214 9.84 9.42 -4.43
N GLY A 215 9.35 8.19 -4.62
CA GLY A 215 9.79 7.29 -5.69
C GLY A 215 11.21 6.75 -5.48
N LYS A 216 11.78 6.89 -4.27
CA LYS A 216 13.16 6.48 -3.94
C LYS A 216 13.15 5.23 -3.07
N TRP A 217 14.19 4.41 -3.24
CA TRP A 217 14.49 3.35 -2.29
C TRP A 217 15.05 3.97 -1.02
N GLU A 218 14.64 3.47 0.13
CA GLU A 218 15.17 3.87 1.43
C GLU A 218 15.74 2.64 2.12
N GLN A 219 16.99 2.75 2.55
CA GLN A 219 17.63 1.74 3.38
C GLN A 219 17.81 2.28 4.79
N THR A 220 17.34 1.53 5.78
CA THR A 220 17.76 1.68 7.16
C THR A 220 18.61 0.48 7.55
N TRP A 221 19.90 0.71 7.78
CA TRP A 221 20.81 -0.30 8.30
C TRP A 221 21.03 -0.08 9.79
N MET A 222 20.95 -1.16 10.57
CA MET A 222 21.19 -1.15 12.00
C MET A 222 22.17 -2.25 12.41
N SER A 223 23.00 -1.96 13.40
CA SER A 223 23.82 -2.92 14.13
C SER A 223 23.93 -2.47 15.60
N ALA A 224 24.77 -3.12 16.41
CA ALA A 224 24.96 -2.81 17.83
C ALA A 224 25.32 -1.33 18.06
N GLY A 225 24.31 -0.52 18.43
CA GLY A 225 24.44 0.92 18.69
C GLY A 225 24.66 1.79 17.45
N LYS A 226 24.52 1.25 16.24
CA LYS A 226 24.77 1.98 14.97
C LYS A 226 23.53 2.00 14.09
N LEU A 227 23.34 3.12 13.41
CA LEU A 227 22.23 3.38 12.51
C LEU A 227 22.73 4.15 11.28
N ALA A 228 22.37 3.71 10.08
CA ALA A 228 22.54 4.46 8.85
C ALA A 228 21.19 4.52 8.11
N LYS A 229 20.83 5.72 7.65
CA LYS A 229 19.63 5.95 6.84
C LYS A 229 20.05 6.50 5.49
N LEU A 230 19.64 5.83 4.42
CA LEU A 230 20.05 6.11 3.07
C LEU A 230 18.83 6.20 2.16
N GLU A 231 18.90 7.05 1.16
CA GLU A 231 17.96 7.10 0.04
C GLU A 231 18.68 6.70 -1.25
N GLY A 232 17.98 6.09 -2.20
CA GLY A 232 18.60 5.51 -3.36
C GLY A 232 17.68 5.29 -4.55
N GLU A 233 18.31 4.88 -5.65
CA GLU A 233 17.69 4.61 -6.93
C GLU A 233 18.50 3.61 -7.75
N ILE A 234 17.87 2.96 -8.72
CA ILE A 234 18.60 2.26 -9.77
C ILE A 234 19.16 3.28 -10.75
N LYS A 235 20.47 3.22 -10.96
CA LYS A 235 21.15 4.01 -11.99
C LYS A 235 22.34 3.24 -12.54
N ASP A 236 22.42 3.17 -13.87
CA ASP A 236 23.46 2.44 -14.61
C ASP A 236 23.52 0.94 -14.23
N GLY A 237 22.36 0.32 -14.01
CA GLY A 237 22.24 -1.09 -13.63
C GLY A 237 22.62 -1.41 -12.18
N ALA A 238 22.99 -0.41 -11.37
CA ALA A 238 23.34 -0.57 -9.96
C ALA A 238 22.31 0.10 -9.05
N MET A 239 22.06 -0.47 -7.87
CA MET A 239 21.34 0.21 -6.80
C MET A 239 22.30 1.16 -6.10
N ARG A 240 22.02 2.46 -6.12
CA ARG A 240 22.88 3.51 -5.56
C ARG A 240 22.16 4.26 -4.47
N PHE A 241 22.82 4.37 -3.33
CA PHE A 241 22.33 5.00 -2.12
C PHE A 241 23.22 6.19 -1.74
N THR A 242 22.63 7.20 -1.09
CA THR A 242 23.29 8.32 -0.42
C THR A 242 22.70 8.54 0.97
N SER A 243 23.50 9.05 1.90
CA SER A 243 23.02 9.42 3.24
C SER A 243 21.88 10.42 3.19
N MET A 244 20.78 10.13 3.91
CA MET A 244 19.66 11.05 4.05
C MET A 244 20.07 12.29 4.86
N PRO A 245 19.41 13.45 4.65
CA PRO A 245 19.65 14.64 5.45
C PRO A 245 19.53 14.38 6.96
N GLY A 246 20.50 14.86 7.74
CA GLY A 246 20.52 14.70 9.20
C GLY A 246 20.94 13.31 9.70
N SER A 247 21.30 12.37 8.82
CA SER A 247 21.75 11.04 9.21
C SER A 247 23.25 10.95 9.53
N ALA A 248 23.99 12.05 9.43
CA ALA A 248 25.44 12.12 9.64
C ALA A 248 25.86 13.52 10.14
N PRO A 249 27.06 13.68 10.76
CA PRO A 249 27.59 14.99 11.16
C PRO A 249 27.64 16.01 10.00
N PRO A 250 27.51 17.32 10.28
CA PRO A 250 27.63 18.36 9.25
C PRO A 250 28.92 18.22 8.43
N GLY A 251 28.81 18.39 7.11
CA GLY A 251 29.93 18.26 6.17
C GLY A 251 30.25 16.82 5.74
N THR A 252 29.70 15.81 6.43
CA THR A 252 29.93 14.40 6.08
C THR A 252 28.82 13.86 5.17
N ARG A 253 29.20 13.01 4.21
CA ARG A 253 28.27 12.27 3.36
C ARG A 253 28.71 10.83 3.27
N THR A 254 27.76 9.92 3.05
CA THR A 254 28.09 8.57 2.61
C THR A 254 27.34 8.24 1.33
N ARG A 255 27.94 7.38 0.51
CA ARG A 255 27.28 6.76 -0.63
C ARG A 255 27.58 5.29 -0.64
N MET A 256 26.64 4.51 -1.13
CA MET A 256 26.78 3.07 -1.26
C MET A 256 26.23 2.60 -2.59
N SER A 257 26.81 1.57 -3.18
CA SER A 257 26.30 0.97 -4.39
C SER A 257 26.32 -0.55 -4.33
N PHE A 258 25.32 -1.18 -4.91
CA PHE A 258 25.26 -2.61 -5.19
C PHE A 258 25.25 -2.79 -6.71
N THR A 259 26.34 -3.33 -7.24
CA THR A 259 26.52 -3.51 -8.69
C THR A 259 26.54 -5.01 -9.00
N PRO A 260 25.56 -5.54 -9.76
CA PRO A 260 25.62 -6.91 -10.24
C PRO A 260 26.73 -7.06 -11.28
N ASN A 261 27.57 -8.07 -11.12
CA ASN A 261 28.63 -8.43 -12.06
C ASN A 261 28.17 -9.54 -13.01
N SER A 262 28.85 -9.69 -14.14
CA SER A 262 28.52 -10.69 -15.17
C SER A 262 28.72 -12.14 -14.73
N ASP A 263 29.53 -12.38 -13.70
CA ASP A 263 29.77 -13.71 -13.11
C ASP A 263 28.72 -14.10 -12.05
N GLY A 264 27.68 -13.28 -11.86
CA GLY A 264 26.62 -13.49 -10.89
C GLY A 264 26.98 -13.04 -9.47
N THR A 265 28.17 -12.46 -9.25
CA THR A 265 28.51 -11.80 -7.99
C THR A 265 27.91 -10.40 -7.91
N ILE A 266 27.88 -9.82 -6.71
CA ILE A 266 27.48 -8.42 -6.52
C ILE A 266 28.59 -7.71 -5.76
N ARG A 267 29.04 -6.56 -6.28
CA ARG A 267 29.94 -5.68 -5.54
C ARG A 267 29.14 -4.67 -4.74
N GLN A 268 29.35 -4.66 -3.43
CA GLN A 268 28.93 -3.59 -2.55
C GLN A 268 30.13 -2.66 -2.30
N LEU A 269 30.02 -1.40 -2.69
CA LEU A 269 31.00 -0.37 -2.36
C LEU A 269 30.32 0.70 -1.50
N TRP A 270 30.83 0.92 -0.29
CA TRP A 270 30.41 1.99 0.62
C TRP A 270 31.58 2.96 0.80
N GLU A 271 31.33 4.24 0.59
CA GLU A 271 32.31 5.30 0.73
C GLU A 271 31.78 6.41 1.63
N SER A 272 32.70 7.12 2.30
CA SER A 272 32.42 8.35 3.01
C SER A 272 33.16 9.53 2.39
N SER A 273 32.60 10.71 2.62
CA SER A 273 33.20 11.99 2.30
C SER A 273 33.16 12.88 3.54
N ALA A 274 34.23 13.64 3.75
CA ALA A 274 34.33 14.66 4.80
C ALA A 274 34.32 16.10 4.25
N ASP A 275 34.12 16.25 2.94
CA ASP A 275 34.20 17.52 2.21
C ASP A 275 32.97 17.74 1.31
N GLU A 276 31.81 17.36 1.82
CA GLU A 276 30.50 17.50 1.17
C GLU A 276 30.36 16.73 -0.16
N GLY A 277 31.12 15.66 -0.34
CA GLY A 277 31.05 14.77 -1.51
C GLY A 277 32.04 15.11 -2.62
N LYS A 278 33.02 16.00 -2.37
CA LYS A 278 34.06 16.33 -3.35
C LYS A 278 35.08 15.20 -3.50
N THR A 279 35.46 14.58 -2.39
CA THR A 279 36.31 13.38 -2.35
C THR A 279 35.62 12.24 -1.60
N TRP A 280 35.95 11.01 -2.00
CA TRP A 280 35.33 9.79 -1.47
C TRP A 280 36.41 8.80 -1.07
N THR A 281 36.28 8.25 0.13
CA THR A 281 37.17 7.23 0.69
C THR A 281 36.37 5.96 0.94
N PRO A 282 36.85 4.78 0.51
CA PRO A 282 36.18 3.51 0.79
C PRO A 282 36.10 3.24 2.31
N LEU A 283 34.88 2.98 2.78
CA LEU A 283 34.60 2.41 4.10
C LEU A 283 34.50 0.88 4.03
N PHE A 284 33.96 0.37 2.92
CA PHE A 284 33.77 -1.05 2.69
C PHE A 284 33.75 -1.35 1.19
N ASP A 285 34.43 -2.41 0.78
CA ASP A 285 34.38 -2.96 -0.58
C ASP A 285 34.25 -4.47 -0.48
N GLY A 286 33.05 -4.98 -0.76
CA GLY A 286 32.70 -6.38 -0.57
C GLY A 286 32.15 -7.01 -1.84
N ILE A 287 32.55 -8.25 -2.10
CA ILE A 287 32.00 -9.10 -3.16
C ILE A 287 31.12 -10.16 -2.54
N TYR A 288 29.83 -10.12 -2.89
CA TYR A 288 28.84 -11.11 -2.54
C TYR A 288 28.91 -12.23 -3.57
N ARG A 289 29.30 -13.42 -3.14
CA ARG A 289 29.27 -14.66 -3.93
C ARG A 289 28.16 -15.55 -3.41
N ARG A 290 27.42 -16.21 -4.29
CA ARG A 290 26.37 -17.13 -3.88
C ARG A 290 26.95 -18.18 -2.93
N SER A 291 26.32 -18.35 -1.76
CA SER A 291 26.67 -19.46 -0.87
C SER A 291 26.42 -20.79 -1.58
N LYS A 292 27.29 -21.76 -1.35
CA LYS A 292 27.13 -23.13 -1.83
C LYS A 292 26.17 -23.92 -0.96
#